data_AF-A0AAD5K6J1-F1
#
_entry.id   AF-A0AAD5K6J1-F1
#
_cell.length_a   1.000
_cell.length_b   1.000
_cell.length_c   1.000
_cell.angle_alpha   90.00
_cell.angle_beta   90.00
_cell.angle_gamma   90.00
#
_symmetry.space_group_name_H-M   'P 1'
#
loop_
_entity.id
_entity.type
_entity.pdbx_description
1 polymer ?
#
loop_
_entity_poly.entity_id
_entity_poly.type
_entity_poly.pdbx_seq_one_letter_code
_entity_poly.pdbx_strand_id
1 'polypeptide(L)'
;MWCVTFDNMLRLRRLLGEPIANDSEEEMGKNENEKVNSNIFTISYYGITSLLAISIYDAYIFGPAFNVPNLGLLPMVINPQWIGRECLGLILRLIQDPQRPARVDKGMFLLIFLAKHVNVTVDCKTLTNPRLPGPLVTLQKFDLVQGLEMISSTAAMCPNADLRYVAYQLIKCFIDMCDPEAQLFVFLELLETCPLQAMRAATVNLLKDRIAAAFDNDNETSFFKSHVITDKLFPLIFKKPSSSTLWETYGVEMQVLNCYLYLLIRDKALDQTGVWGDKIIDVVKYTYLEPLEKTIKTLEKEVSGAPNIDSEMKQSQTMQLSLLRNLLDQVNEQLVRKKDRCR
;
A
#
# COMPACT_ATOMS: atom_id res chain seq x y z
N MET A 1 -6.32 -27.61 16.98
CA MET A 1 -5.72 -26.64 17.91
C MET A 1 -4.32 -27.15 18.27
N TRP A 2 -3.28 -26.63 17.62
CA TRP A 2 -1.88 -26.98 17.89
C TRP A 2 -1.17 -25.71 18.33
N CYS A 3 -0.69 -25.68 19.57
CA CYS A 3 0.08 -24.56 20.11
C CYS A 3 1.52 -24.69 19.60
N VAL A 4 1.99 -23.72 18.82
CA VAL A 4 3.35 -23.71 18.28
C VAL A 4 4.29 -23.22 19.36
N THR A 5 4.90 -24.16 20.09
CA THR A 5 5.96 -23.88 21.07
C THR A 5 7.33 -23.80 20.39
N PHE A 6 8.28 -23.10 21.01
CA PHE A 6 9.66 -22.91 20.54
C PHE A 6 10.34 -24.25 20.17
N ASP A 7 10.09 -25.31 20.96
CA ASP A 7 10.59 -26.66 20.68
C ASP A 7 9.94 -27.32 19.45
N ASN A 8 8.67 -27.04 19.18
CA ASN A 8 7.99 -27.56 17.98
C ASN A 8 8.51 -26.88 16.71
N MET A 9 8.92 -25.60 16.78
CA MET A 9 9.57 -24.90 15.66
C MET A 9 11.03 -25.36 15.45
N LEU A 10 11.75 -25.67 16.53
CA LEU A 10 13.07 -26.30 16.46
C LEU A 10 13.01 -27.73 15.88
N ARG A 11 11.96 -28.50 16.19
CA ARG A 11 11.70 -29.82 15.59
C ARG A 11 11.35 -29.74 14.11
N LEU A 12 10.52 -28.77 13.71
CA LEU A 12 10.19 -28.53 12.30
C LEU A 12 11.43 -28.14 11.48
N ARG A 13 12.34 -27.34 12.04
CA ARG A 13 13.63 -27.02 11.40
C ARG A 13 14.55 -28.24 11.26
N ARG A 14 14.55 -29.16 12.24
CA ARG A 14 15.31 -30.43 12.13
C ARG A 14 14.72 -31.35 11.06
N LEU A 15 13.39 -31.43 10.97
CA LEU A 15 12.69 -32.20 9.93
C LEU A 15 12.88 -31.62 8.52
N LEU A 16 13.03 -30.31 8.39
CA LEU A 16 13.36 -29.63 7.12
C LEU A 16 14.86 -29.64 6.80
N GLY A 17 15.70 -30.12 7.72
CA GLY A 17 17.16 -30.07 7.63
C GLY A 17 17.84 -31.40 7.32
N GLU A 18 17.11 -32.53 7.29
CA GLU A 18 17.66 -33.78 6.77
C GLU A 18 17.34 -33.91 5.27
N PRO A 19 18.35 -34.15 4.42
CA PRO A 19 18.09 -34.44 3.02
C PRO A 19 17.36 -35.78 2.93
N ILE A 20 16.20 -35.80 2.25
CA ILE A 20 15.59 -37.05 1.80
C ILE A 20 16.60 -37.69 0.85
N ALA A 21 17.34 -38.68 1.35
CA ALA A 21 18.09 -39.57 0.51
C ALA A 21 17.09 -40.35 -0.35
N ASN A 22 17.35 -40.32 -1.65
CA ASN A 22 16.61 -40.94 -2.73
C ASN A 22 15.94 -42.28 -2.36
N ASP A 23 14.67 -42.42 -2.71
CA ASP A 23 14.19 -43.64 -3.35
C ASP A 23 13.02 -43.33 -4.30
N SER A 24 13.24 -43.75 -5.56
CA SER A 24 12.30 -44.05 -6.64
C SER A 24 11.33 -42.97 -7.17
N GLU A 25 11.45 -42.77 -8.48
CA GLU A 25 10.44 -42.26 -9.40
C GLU A 25 9.07 -42.90 -9.18
N GLU A 26 8.02 -42.08 -9.04
CA GLU A 26 6.78 -42.09 -9.84
C GLU A 26 5.71 -41.17 -9.19
N GLU A 27 4.82 -40.66 -10.03
CA GLU A 27 3.55 -39.97 -9.71
C GLU A 27 3.54 -38.46 -9.40
N MET A 28 3.42 -37.69 -10.49
CA MET A 28 2.18 -36.98 -10.85
C MET A 28 1.52 -36.02 -9.83
N GLY A 29 1.55 -34.71 -10.16
CA GLY A 29 0.37 -33.85 -10.08
C GLY A 29 0.30 -32.78 -8.98
N LYS A 30 0.32 -31.50 -9.42
CA LYS A 30 -0.29 -30.30 -8.81
C LYS A 30 0.22 -29.82 -7.43
N ASN A 31 0.94 -28.69 -7.43
CA ASN A 31 0.43 -27.40 -6.93
C ASN A 31 1.57 -26.36 -6.88
N GLU A 32 1.43 -25.34 -7.73
CA GLU A 32 2.12 -24.06 -7.60
C GLU A 32 1.52 -23.32 -6.40
N ASN A 33 2.27 -23.18 -5.31
CA ASN A 33 2.00 -22.18 -4.27
C ASN A 33 3.27 -21.94 -3.44
N GLU A 34 3.58 -20.66 -3.22
CA GLU A 34 4.39 -20.12 -2.12
C GLU A 34 5.67 -20.89 -1.77
N LYS A 35 6.77 -20.62 -2.48
CA LYS A 35 8.11 -20.88 -1.94
C LYS A 35 8.91 -19.58 -1.92
N VAL A 36 8.87 -18.89 -0.77
CA VAL A 36 10.00 -18.08 -0.33
C VAL A 36 11.22 -19.00 -0.36
N ASN A 37 12.21 -18.66 -1.19
CA ASN A 37 13.38 -19.51 -1.39
C ASN A 37 14.24 -19.52 -0.12
N SER A 38 14.00 -20.50 0.74
CA SER A 38 14.66 -20.70 2.03
C SER A 38 16.17 -20.96 1.91
N ASN A 39 16.66 -21.28 0.71
CA ASN A 39 18.08 -21.52 0.45
C ASN A 39 18.86 -20.24 0.09
N ILE A 40 18.18 -19.12 -0.20
CA ILE A 40 18.81 -17.82 -0.49
C ILE A 40 18.78 -16.90 0.75
N PHE A 41 17.80 -17.09 1.65
CA PHE A 41 17.54 -16.20 2.77
C PHE A 41 17.52 -16.95 4.11
N THR A 42 18.70 -17.26 4.63
CA THR A 42 18.82 -17.56 6.06
C THR A 42 19.00 -16.25 6.82
N ILE A 43 17.97 -15.79 7.50
CA ILE A 43 18.21 -14.92 8.66
C ILE A 43 18.99 -15.79 9.65
N SER A 44 20.30 -15.59 9.73
CA SER A 44 21.13 -16.36 10.65
C SER A 44 20.69 -16.05 12.08
N TYR A 45 20.82 -17.03 12.97
CA TYR A 45 20.66 -16.86 14.42
C TYR A 45 21.38 -15.60 14.92
N TYR A 46 22.56 -15.33 14.37
CA TYR A 46 23.37 -14.15 14.65
C TYR A 46 22.75 -12.84 14.15
N GLY A 47 21.94 -12.82 13.11
CA GLY A 47 21.30 -11.59 12.58
C GLY A 47 20.17 -11.08 13.48
N ILE A 48 19.31 -11.98 13.96
CA ILE A 48 18.23 -11.66 14.91
C ILE A 48 18.83 -11.28 16.27
N THR A 49 19.81 -12.07 16.73
CA THR A 49 20.52 -11.81 18.00
C THR A 49 21.33 -10.51 17.95
N SER A 50 21.96 -10.18 16.82
CA SER A 50 22.69 -8.91 16.65
C SER A 50 21.76 -7.70 16.62
N LEU A 51 20.59 -7.80 15.99
CA LEU A 51 19.62 -6.69 15.98
C LEU A 51 19.03 -6.46 17.38
N LEU A 52 18.68 -7.53 18.10
CA LEU A 52 18.27 -7.46 19.50
C LEU A 52 19.39 -6.90 20.40
N ALA A 53 20.63 -7.34 20.21
CA ALA A 53 21.77 -6.86 20.98
C ALA A 53 22.10 -5.39 20.70
N ILE A 54 22.01 -4.92 19.45
CA ILE A 54 22.24 -3.51 19.07
C ILE A 54 21.15 -2.61 19.68
N SER A 55 19.88 -3.04 19.65
CA SER A 55 18.77 -2.29 20.25
C SER A 55 18.85 -2.25 21.79
N ILE A 56 19.38 -3.29 22.43
CA ILE A 56 19.64 -3.33 23.87
C ILE A 56 20.87 -2.47 24.26
N TYR A 57 21.92 -2.47 23.44
CA TYR A 57 23.16 -1.73 23.67
C TYR A 57 23.00 -0.21 23.50
N ASP A 58 22.23 0.24 22.51
CA ASP A 58 21.97 1.66 22.26
C ASP A 58 21.11 2.30 23.36
N ALA A 59 20.12 1.56 23.86
CA ALA A 59 19.27 1.94 24.99
C ALA A 59 20.04 1.99 26.34
N TYR A 60 21.10 1.18 26.48
CA TYR A 60 21.93 1.12 27.69
C TYR A 60 22.97 2.23 27.78
N ILE A 61 23.51 2.71 26.64
CA ILE A 61 24.59 3.71 26.63
C ILE A 61 24.07 5.16 26.67
N PHE A 62 22.90 5.46 26.10
CA PHE A 62 22.42 6.84 25.95
C PHE A 62 21.31 7.29 26.92
N GLY A 63 20.89 6.46 27.89
CA GLY A 63 19.77 6.78 28.79
C GLY A 63 20.14 6.91 30.28
N PRO A 64 19.90 8.05 30.96
CA PRO A 64 19.99 8.17 32.42
C PRO A 64 18.82 7.48 33.18
N ALA A 65 17.87 6.87 32.47
CA ALA A 65 16.64 6.31 33.02
C ALA A 65 16.80 4.91 33.68
N PHE A 66 17.94 4.24 33.52
CA PHE A 66 18.13 2.85 33.95
C PHE A 66 19.26 2.64 34.97
N ASN A 67 19.45 3.57 35.90
CA ASN A 67 20.15 3.27 37.16
C ASN A 67 19.22 2.49 38.10
N VAL A 68 18.97 1.20 37.82
CA VAL A 68 18.29 0.30 38.77
C VAL A 68 18.96 -1.08 38.76
N PRO A 69 19.24 -1.71 39.92
CA PRO A 69 20.15 -2.85 40.04
C PRO A 69 19.51 -4.23 39.76
N ASN A 70 18.45 -4.32 38.96
CA ASN A 70 17.70 -5.57 38.78
C ASN A 70 17.49 -5.94 37.30
N LEU A 71 18.27 -6.92 36.85
CA LEU A 71 18.23 -7.61 35.54
C LEU A 71 16.95 -8.45 35.26
N GLY A 72 15.80 -8.11 35.84
CA GLY A 72 14.53 -8.84 35.68
C GLY A 72 13.69 -8.49 34.44
N LEU A 73 14.17 -7.59 33.57
CA LEU A 73 13.37 -6.92 32.52
C LEU A 73 13.28 -7.65 31.16
N LEU A 74 14.01 -8.74 30.96
CA LEU A 74 14.02 -9.50 29.69
C LEU A 74 12.64 -9.99 29.19
N PRO A 75 11.65 -10.36 30.03
CA PRO A 75 10.33 -10.77 29.54
C PRO A 75 9.51 -9.62 28.92
N MET A 76 9.73 -8.38 29.36
CA MET A 76 8.96 -7.21 28.90
C MET A 76 9.44 -6.70 27.54
N VAL A 77 10.73 -6.91 27.23
CA VAL A 77 11.37 -6.57 25.94
C VAL A 77 10.84 -7.44 24.77
N ILE A 78 10.16 -8.55 25.06
CA ILE A 78 9.57 -9.45 24.05
C ILE A 78 8.12 -9.03 23.69
N ASN A 79 7.50 -8.10 24.42
CA ASN A 79 6.14 -7.66 24.11
C ASN A 79 6.11 -6.89 22.76
N PRO A 80 5.37 -7.36 21.74
CA PRO A 80 5.30 -6.71 20.43
C PRO A 80 4.84 -5.24 20.49
N GLN A 81 3.95 -4.89 21.42
CA GLN A 81 3.51 -3.51 21.61
C GLN A 81 4.63 -2.62 22.13
N TRP A 82 5.49 -3.13 23.02
CA TRP A 82 6.65 -2.39 23.51
C TRP A 82 7.68 -2.21 22.40
N ILE A 83 7.97 -3.26 21.62
CA ILE A 83 8.87 -3.19 20.46
C ILE A 83 8.35 -2.19 19.43
N GLY A 84 7.04 -2.22 19.12
CA GLY A 84 6.42 -1.27 18.20
C GLY A 84 6.42 0.17 18.72
N ARG A 85 6.43 0.38 20.03
CA ARG A 85 6.52 1.74 20.59
C ARG A 85 7.96 2.26 20.65
N GLU A 86 8.89 1.44 21.11
CA GLU A 86 10.26 1.88 21.43
C GLU A 86 11.26 1.65 20.28
N CYS A 87 11.01 0.69 19.40
CA CYS A 87 11.94 0.32 18.32
C CYS A 87 11.43 0.62 16.91
N LEU A 88 10.17 1.07 16.74
CA LEU A 88 9.60 1.33 15.41
C LEU A 88 10.43 2.32 14.61
N GLY A 89 10.96 3.35 15.28
CA GLY A 89 11.95 4.20 14.67
C GLY A 89 13.10 3.40 14.05
N LEU A 90 13.82 2.63 14.85
CA LEU A 90 15.04 1.94 14.39
C LEU A 90 14.73 1.02 13.21
N ILE A 91 13.54 0.40 13.22
CA ILE A 91 13.04 -0.42 12.13
C ILE A 91 12.79 0.43 10.87
N LEU A 92 12.16 1.59 10.99
CA LEU A 92 11.92 2.49 9.86
C LEU A 92 13.22 3.01 9.24
N ARG A 93 14.28 3.20 10.04
CA ARG A 93 15.61 3.54 9.52
C ARG A 93 16.21 2.45 8.62
N LEU A 94 15.84 1.19 8.81
CA LEU A 94 16.27 0.10 7.93
C LEU A 94 15.66 0.19 6.53
N ILE A 95 14.46 0.77 6.42
CA ILE A 95 13.72 0.94 5.16
C ILE A 95 13.88 2.34 4.54
N GLN A 96 14.49 3.29 5.26
CA GLN A 96 14.66 4.68 4.82
C GLN A 96 15.42 4.81 3.48
N ASP A 97 16.31 3.87 3.16
CA ASP A 97 17.05 3.82 1.90
C ASP A 97 16.56 2.65 1.02
N PRO A 98 15.62 2.90 0.08
CA PRO A 98 15.04 1.86 -0.77
C PRO A 98 16.06 1.15 -1.66
N GLN A 99 17.23 1.75 -1.90
CA GLN A 99 18.27 1.20 -2.78
C GLN A 99 19.07 0.06 -2.14
N ARG A 100 18.88 -0.20 -0.84
CA ARG A 100 19.58 -1.27 -0.10
C ARG A 100 18.63 -2.41 0.25
N PRO A 101 18.30 -3.32 -0.70
CA PRO A 101 17.25 -4.33 -0.53
C PRO A 101 17.47 -5.24 0.68
N ALA A 102 18.72 -5.61 1.02
CA ALA A 102 19.01 -6.46 2.17
C ALA A 102 18.72 -5.79 3.54
N ARG A 103 18.70 -4.44 3.61
CA ARG A 103 18.30 -3.70 4.81
C ARG A 103 16.80 -3.52 4.85
N VAL A 104 16.22 -3.16 3.70
CA VAL A 104 14.77 -3.01 3.53
C VAL A 104 14.05 -4.30 3.91
N ASP A 105 14.52 -5.45 3.43
CA ASP A 105 13.96 -6.78 3.71
C ASP A 105 13.84 -7.05 5.23
N LYS A 106 14.92 -6.80 5.98
CA LYS A 106 14.93 -6.97 7.45
C LYS A 106 13.97 -6.01 8.15
N GLY A 107 13.92 -4.77 7.70
CA GLY A 107 12.98 -3.78 8.24
C GLY A 107 11.53 -4.18 7.96
N MET A 108 11.22 -4.59 6.72
CA MET A 108 9.89 -5.05 6.32
C MET A 108 9.45 -6.29 7.09
N PHE A 109 10.34 -7.27 7.29
CA PHE A 109 10.04 -8.45 8.10
C PHE A 109 9.61 -8.07 9.53
N LEU A 110 10.34 -7.14 10.17
CA LEU A 110 10.01 -6.67 11.51
C LEU A 110 8.69 -5.88 11.54
N LEU A 111 8.42 -5.03 10.54
CA LEU A 111 7.16 -4.29 10.46
C LEU A 111 5.96 -5.21 10.26
N ILE A 112 6.08 -6.26 9.44
CA ILE A 112 5.02 -7.26 9.25
C ILE A 112 4.80 -8.05 10.53
N PHE A 113 5.88 -8.44 11.21
CA PHE A 113 5.78 -9.11 12.51
C PHE A 113 5.01 -8.23 13.50
N LEU A 114 5.35 -6.93 13.60
CA LEU A 114 4.63 -6.00 14.45
C LEU A 114 3.17 -5.84 14.04
N ALA A 115 2.87 -5.63 12.76
CA ALA A 115 1.49 -5.47 12.28
C ALA A 115 0.61 -6.70 12.58
N LYS A 116 1.18 -7.91 12.59
CA LYS A 116 0.45 -9.15 12.92
C LYS A 116 0.27 -9.40 14.41
N HIS A 117 1.14 -8.86 15.25
CA HIS A 117 1.17 -9.18 16.68
C HIS A 117 0.79 -8.00 17.60
N VAL A 118 0.68 -6.80 17.05
CA VAL A 118 0.24 -5.59 17.77
C VAL A 118 -1.26 -5.42 17.55
N ASN A 119 -2.06 -5.78 18.57
CA ASN A 119 -3.49 -5.48 18.60
C ASN A 119 -3.70 -4.05 19.09
N VAL A 120 -3.54 -3.07 18.20
CA VAL A 120 -3.80 -1.66 18.48
C VAL A 120 -4.64 -1.08 17.33
N THR A 121 -5.76 -0.46 17.68
CA THR A 121 -6.53 0.38 16.76
C THR A 121 -5.91 1.77 16.73
N VAL A 122 -5.53 2.24 15.54
CA VAL A 122 -4.88 3.54 15.35
C VAL A 122 -5.95 4.59 15.05
N ASP A 123 -6.09 5.58 15.94
CA ASP A 123 -6.99 6.73 15.73
C ASP A 123 -6.23 7.92 15.11
N CYS A 124 -6.96 8.96 14.65
CA CYS A 124 -6.37 10.16 14.06
C CYS A 124 -5.37 10.87 14.98
N LYS A 125 -5.59 10.80 16.30
CA LYS A 125 -4.69 11.39 17.30
C LYS A 125 -3.39 10.59 17.39
N THR A 126 -3.47 9.27 17.31
CA THR A 126 -2.30 8.37 17.29
C THR A 126 -1.53 8.48 15.97
N LEU A 127 -2.17 8.87 14.87
CA LEU A 127 -1.44 9.15 13.63
C LEU A 127 -0.55 10.39 13.73
N THR A 128 -1.05 11.45 14.38
CA THR A 128 -0.47 12.80 14.31
C THR A 128 0.31 13.23 15.56
N ASN A 129 0.10 12.58 16.71
CA ASN A 129 0.50 13.11 18.02
C ASN A 129 1.50 12.28 18.84
N PRO A 130 1.62 10.93 18.73
CA PRO A 130 2.60 10.20 19.51
C PRO A 130 3.97 10.46 18.91
N ARG A 131 4.71 11.27 19.65
CA ARG A 131 6.15 11.48 19.55
C ARG A 131 6.89 10.18 19.85
N LEU A 132 6.83 9.23 18.92
CA LEU A 132 7.54 7.96 19.00
C LEU A 132 9.05 8.24 19.04
N PRO A 133 9.82 7.45 19.80
CA PRO A 133 11.27 7.61 19.87
C PRO A 133 11.87 7.53 18.47
N GLY A 134 12.48 8.66 18.07
CA GLY A 134 13.07 8.84 16.76
C GLY A 134 14.33 8.01 16.58
N PRO A 135 14.49 7.31 15.45
CA PRO A 135 15.75 6.70 15.02
C PRO A 135 16.62 7.65 14.18
N LEU A 136 16.04 8.80 13.86
CA LEU A 136 16.53 9.74 12.89
C LEU A 136 17.54 10.60 13.64
N VAL A 137 18.81 10.50 13.25
CA VAL A 137 19.93 11.27 13.83
C VAL A 137 19.63 12.78 13.91
N THR A 138 18.65 13.26 13.14
CA THR A 138 18.18 14.65 13.06
C THR A 138 16.82 14.95 13.73
N LEU A 139 15.97 13.97 14.03
CA LEU A 139 14.63 14.18 14.62
C LEU A 139 14.47 13.32 15.88
N GLN A 140 14.38 13.97 17.04
CA GLN A 140 14.19 13.29 18.32
C GLN A 140 12.90 12.46 18.36
N LYS A 141 11.88 12.85 17.59
CA LYS A 141 10.53 12.30 17.60
C LYS A 141 9.95 12.33 16.18
N PHE A 142 9.23 11.28 15.79
CA PHE A 142 8.53 11.16 14.51
C PHE A 142 7.08 10.73 14.74
N ASP A 143 6.20 10.98 13.78
CA ASP A 143 4.80 10.55 13.79
C ASP A 143 4.57 9.33 12.87
N LEU A 144 3.40 8.70 12.97
CA LEU A 144 3.11 7.52 12.14
C LEU A 144 2.91 7.88 10.66
N VAL A 145 2.58 9.13 10.36
CA VAL A 145 2.46 9.64 8.98
C VAL A 145 3.82 9.61 8.29
N GLN A 146 4.86 10.11 8.93
CA GLN A 146 6.25 10.00 8.44
C GLN A 146 6.70 8.53 8.29
N GLY A 147 6.25 7.67 9.20
CA GLY A 147 6.41 6.21 9.07
C GLY A 147 5.80 5.66 7.78
N LEU A 148 4.56 6.04 7.50
CA LEU A 148 3.83 5.66 6.30
C LEU A 148 4.50 6.19 5.02
N GLU A 149 5.01 7.43 5.04
CA GLU A 149 5.76 8.01 3.91
C GLU A 149 7.02 7.19 3.57
N MET A 150 7.76 6.73 4.59
CA MET A 150 8.94 5.88 4.38
C MET A 150 8.57 4.52 3.77
N ILE A 151 7.49 3.90 4.25
CA ILE A 151 6.98 2.64 3.66
C ILE A 151 6.50 2.87 2.23
N SER A 152 5.81 4.00 1.97
CA SER A 152 5.32 4.39 0.64
C SER A 152 6.46 4.63 -0.36
N SER A 153 7.52 5.32 0.08
CA SER A 153 8.75 5.50 -0.69
C SER A 153 9.39 4.16 -1.05
N THR A 154 9.44 3.24 -0.08
CA THR A 154 9.98 1.89 -0.30
C THR A 154 9.12 1.10 -1.29
N ALA A 155 7.79 1.16 -1.18
CA ALA A 155 6.85 0.49 -2.08
C ALA A 155 7.00 0.97 -3.53
N ALA A 156 7.32 2.25 -3.74
CA ALA A 156 7.47 2.83 -5.07
C ALA A 156 8.89 2.69 -5.66
N MET A 157 9.94 2.86 -4.84
CA MET A 157 11.32 3.04 -5.34
C MET A 157 12.26 1.84 -5.15
N CYS A 158 11.90 0.85 -4.33
CA CYS A 158 12.81 -0.28 -4.08
C CYS A 158 13.07 -1.05 -5.39
N PRO A 159 14.31 -1.40 -5.75
CA PRO A 159 14.61 -2.09 -7.00
C PRO A 159 14.04 -3.52 -7.04
N ASN A 160 13.90 -4.16 -5.88
CA ASN A 160 13.34 -5.51 -5.77
C ASN A 160 11.80 -5.48 -5.81
N ALA A 161 11.21 -6.14 -6.80
CA ALA A 161 9.76 -6.21 -6.99
C ALA A 161 9.02 -6.88 -5.82
N ASP A 162 9.61 -7.92 -5.21
CA ASP A 162 8.99 -8.64 -4.09
C ASP A 162 8.90 -7.72 -2.87
N LEU A 163 9.95 -6.94 -2.60
CA LEU A 163 9.96 -5.98 -1.50
C LEU A 163 8.98 -4.81 -1.72
N ARG A 164 8.82 -4.37 -2.98
CA ARG A 164 7.78 -3.39 -3.33
C ARG A 164 6.37 -3.93 -3.02
N TYR A 165 6.11 -5.18 -3.42
CA TYR A 165 4.83 -5.84 -3.15
C TYR A 165 4.58 -6.01 -1.64
N VAL A 166 5.60 -6.45 -0.89
CA VAL A 166 5.50 -6.60 0.56
C VAL A 166 5.23 -5.27 1.25
N ALA A 167 5.91 -4.19 0.84
CA ALA A 167 5.66 -2.84 1.36
C ALA A 167 4.23 -2.38 1.08
N TYR A 168 3.69 -2.67 -0.11
CA TYR A 168 2.28 -2.40 -0.42
C TYR A 168 1.31 -3.17 0.49
N GLN A 169 1.57 -4.47 0.74
CA GLN A 169 0.76 -5.25 1.68
C GLN A 169 0.84 -4.70 3.11
N LEU A 170 2.00 -4.21 3.52
CA LEU A 170 2.18 -3.56 4.82
C LEU A 170 1.36 -2.27 4.92
N ILE A 171 1.32 -1.44 3.87
CA ILE A 171 0.45 -0.24 3.82
C ILE A 171 -1.02 -0.65 3.95
N LYS A 172 -1.45 -1.67 3.22
CA LYS A 172 -2.81 -2.20 3.31
C LYS A 172 -3.13 -2.63 4.76
N CYS A 173 -2.24 -3.39 5.38
CA CYS A 173 -2.38 -3.85 6.76
C CYS A 173 -2.38 -2.69 7.76
N PHE A 174 -1.57 -1.65 7.54
CA PHE A 174 -1.58 -0.44 8.35
C PHE A 174 -2.93 0.28 8.27
N ILE A 175 -3.50 0.42 7.07
CA ILE A 175 -4.84 0.99 6.88
C ILE A 175 -5.89 0.11 7.58
N ASP A 176 -5.78 -1.22 7.55
CA ASP A 176 -6.68 -2.13 8.30
C ASP A 176 -6.65 -1.91 9.81
N MET A 177 -5.50 -1.50 10.36
CA MET A 177 -5.35 -1.22 11.80
C MET A 177 -5.95 0.13 12.21
N CYS A 178 -6.22 1.02 11.26
CA CYS A 178 -6.80 2.33 11.53
C CYS A 178 -8.31 2.24 11.77
N ASP A 179 -8.83 3.12 12.64
CA ASP A 179 -10.28 3.35 12.71
C ASP A 179 -10.81 4.03 11.42
N PRO A 180 -12.13 4.07 11.17
CA PRO A 180 -12.64 4.58 9.90
C PRO A 180 -12.29 6.05 9.60
N GLU A 181 -12.16 6.90 10.63
CA GLU A 181 -11.78 8.31 10.45
C GLU A 181 -10.28 8.42 10.10
N ALA A 182 -9.44 7.65 10.77
CA ALA A 182 -8.02 7.53 10.52
C ALA A 182 -7.72 6.90 9.15
N GLN A 183 -8.52 5.92 8.71
CA GLN A 183 -8.43 5.36 7.36
C GLN A 183 -8.66 6.44 6.31
N LEU A 184 -9.72 7.24 6.47
CA LEU A 184 -10.00 8.35 5.57
C LEU A 184 -8.87 9.37 5.57
N PHE A 185 -8.35 9.74 6.74
CA PHE A 185 -7.21 10.65 6.87
C PHE A 185 -5.98 10.11 6.11
N VAL A 186 -5.65 8.83 6.28
CA VAL A 186 -4.53 8.19 5.57
C VAL A 186 -4.73 8.24 4.05
N PHE A 187 -5.93 8.00 3.55
CA PHE A 187 -6.21 8.12 2.11
C PHE A 187 -6.05 9.56 1.60
N LEU A 188 -6.51 10.55 2.34
CA LEU A 188 -6.34 11.96 1.99
C LEU A 188 -4.84 12.31 1.92
N GLU A 189 -4.09 11.95 2.95
CA GLU A 189 -2.64 12.21 3.03
C GLU A 189 -1.86 11.53 1.89
N LEU A 190 -2.15 10.26 1.61
CA LEU A 190 -1.49 9.52 0.52
C LEU A 190 -1.84 10.06 -0.88
N LEU A 191 -3.03 10.65 -1.07
CA LEU A 191 -3.46 11.22 -2.36
C LEU A 191 -2.95 12.65 -2.58
N GLU A 192 -2.81 13.42 -1.50
CA GLU A 192 -2.41 14.83 -1.51
C GLU A 192 -0.89 15.00 -1.45
N THR A 193 -0.23 14.35 -0.50
CA THR A 193 1.18 14.61 -0.14
C THR A 193 2.16 13.71 -0.92
N CYS A 194 1.74 12.52 -1.36
CA CYS A 194 2.65 11.58 -2.00
C CYS A 194 3.07 12.05 -3.41
N PRO A 195 4.37 12.31 -3.67
CA PRO A 195 4.82 12.77 -4.99
C PRO A 195 4.94 11.62 -6.01
N LEU A 196 4.87 10.36 -5.57
CA LEU A 196 5.17 9.20 -6.40
C LEU A 196 3.91 8.69 -7.10
N GLN A 197 3.86 8.82 -8.43
CA GLN A 197 2.68 8.44 -9.23
C GLN A 197 2.32 6.95 -9.07
N ALA A 198 3.32 6.07 -8.98
CA ALA A 198 3.11 4.64 -8.74
C ALA A 198 2.36 4.40 -7.41
N MET A 199 2.73 5.14 -6.35
CA MET A 199 2.05 5.03 -5.06
C MET A 199 0.65 5.66 -5.11
N ARG A 200 0.47 6.80 -5.78
CA ARG A 200 -0.87 7.39 -5.96
C ARG A 200 -1.83 6.45 -6.70
N ALA A 201 -1.36 5.78 -7.75
CA ALA A 201 -2.15 4.76 -8.45
C ALA A 201 -2.50 3.59 -7.52
N ALA A 202 -1.54 3.13 -6.72
CA ALA A 202 -1.73 2.07 -5.73
C ALA A 202 -2.73 2.48 -4.63
N THR A 203 -2.69 3.73 -4.18
CA THR A 203 -3.63 4.31 -3.20
C THR A 203 -5.05 4.36 -3.75
N VAL A 204 -5.24 4.76 -5.01
CA VAL A 204 -6.57 4.73 -5.65
C VAL A 204 -7.09 3.30 -5.74
N ASN A 205 -6.24 2.33 -6.07
CA ASN A 205 -6.65 0.92 -6.07
C ASN A 205 -7.00 0.41 -4.67
N LEU A 206 -6.22 0.76 -3.63
CA LEU A 206 -6.54 0.44 -2.24
C LEU A 206 -7.88 1.05 -1.82
N LEU A 207 -8.14 2.29 -2.21
CA LEU A 207 -9.41 2.96 -1.93
C LEU A 207 -10.57 2.21 -2.60
N LYS A 208 -10.44 1.82 -3.87
CA LYS A 208 -11.45 1.01 -4.57
C LYS A 208 -11.71 -0.30 -3.82
N ASP A 209 -10.68 -1.00 -3.38
CA ASP A 209 -10.82 -2.25 -2.62
C ASP A 209 -11.54 -2.02 -1.28
N ARG A 210 -11.28 -0.88 -0.60
CA ARG A 210 -11.99 -0.50 0.63
C ARG A 210 -13.46 -0.19 0.41
N ILE A 211 -13.76 0.55 -0.66
CA ILE A 211 -15.14 0.83 -1.07
C ILE A 211 -15.85 -0.49 -1.39
N ALA A 212 -15.19 -1.39 -2.13
CA ALA A 212 -15.75 -2.71 -2.46
C ALA A 212 -16.06 -3.54 -1.21
N ALA A 213 -15.07 -3.66 -0.31
CA ALA A 213 -15.27 -4.35 0.96
C ALA A 213 -16.36 -3.71 1.82
N ALA A 214 -16.52 -2.39 1.77
CA ALA A 214 -17.63 -1.72 2.43
C ALA A 214 -18.94 -2.22 1.83
N PHE A 215 -19.13 -2.11 0.50
CA PHE A 215 -20.35 -2.55 -0.20
C PHE A 215 -20.72 -4.00 0.12
N ASP A 216 -19.74 -4.90 0.15
CA ASP A 216 -19.98 -6.34 0.38
C ASP A 216 -20.37 -6.67 1.83
N ASN A 217 -19.87 -5.92 2.82
CA ASN A 217 -20.12 -6.19 4.24
C ASN A 217 -21.46 -5.66 4.76
N ASP A 218 -22.35 -5.16 3.89
CA ASP A 218 -23.67 -4.58 4.20
C ASP A 218 -23.75 -3.59 5.38
N ASN A 219 -22.62 -3.02 5.78
CA ASN A 219 -22.53 -2.01 6.83
C ASN A 219 -23.04 -0.67 6.30
N GLU A 220 -24.30 -0.34 6.59
CA GLU A 220 -24.95 0.92 6.16
C GLU A 220 -24.25 2.18 6.68
N THR A 221 -23.53 2.09 7.80
CA THR A 221 -22.86 3.22 8.45
C THR A 221 -21.40 3.43 8.02
N SER A 222 -20.92 2.73 7.00
CA SER A 222 -19.53 2.87 6.55
C SER A 222 -19.27 4.22 5.86
N PHE A 223 -18.23 4.94 6.26
CA PHE A 223 -17.78 6.16 5.58
C PHE A 223 -17.43 5.92 4.10
N PHE A 224 -17.05 4.70 3.74
CA PHE A 224 -16.71 4.31 2.37
C PHE A 224 -17.93 3.83 1.56
N LYS A 225 -19.15 4.05 2.05
CA LYS A 225 -20.41 3.97 1.29
C LYS A 225 -21.15 5.31 1.21
N SER A 226 -20.62 6.38 1.78
CA SER A 226 -21.33 7.65 1.91
C SER A 226 -20.80 8.73 0.97
N HIS A 227 -21.49 9.86 0.92
CA HIS A 227 -21.10 11.09 0.21
C HIS A 227 -19.71 11.63 0.57
N VAL A 228 -19.08 11.13 1.64
CA VAL A 228 -17.70 11.48 1.99
C VAL A 228 -16.73 11.18 0.85
N ILE A 229 -17.01 10.14 0.04
CA ILE A 229 -16.22 9.81 -1.15
C ILE A 229 -16.28 10.95 -2.18
N THR A 230 -17.48 11.41 -2.52
CA THR A 230 -17.67 12.48 -3.50
C THR A 230 -17.22 13.84 -2.98
N ASP A 231 -17.34 14.07 -1.68
CA ASP A 231 -17.09 15.38 -1.09
C ASP A 231 -15.61 15.62 -0.80
N LYS A 232 -14.90 14.59 -0.30
CA LYS A 232 -13.50 14.73 0.15
C LYS A 232 -12.49 14.07 -0.79
N LEU A 233 -12.80 12.90 -1.36
CA LEU A 233 -11.82 12.12 -2.13
C LEU A 233 -11.83 12.49 -3.61
N PHE A 234 -13.01 12.72 -4.21
CA PHE A 234 -13.13 13.07 -5.63
C PHE A 234 -12.32 14.31 -6.04
N PRO A 235 -12.29 15.42 -5.27
CA PRO A 235 -11.46 16.58 -5.61
C PRO A 235 -9.95 16.26 -5.71
N LEU A 236 -9.46 15.26 -4.96
CA LEU A 236 -8.06 14.84 -4.96
C LEU A 236 -7.74 13.82 -6.07
N ILE A 237 -8.75 13.02 -6.45
CA ILE A 237 -8.65 11.95 -7.45
C ILE A 237 -8.80 12.52 -8.88
N PHE A 238 -9.83 13.31 -9.13
CA PHE A 238 -10.20 13.82 -10.45
C PHE A 238 -9.49 15.14 -10.77
N LYS A 239 -8.15 15.10 -10.85
CA LYS A 239 -7.34 16.25 -11.24
C LYS A 239 -7.29 16.38 -12.76
N LYS A 240 -7.36 17.62 -13.28
CA LYS A 240 -7.30 17.87 -14.73
C LYS A 240 -6.01 17.29 -15.34
N PRO A 241 -6.10 16.33 -16.28
CA PRO A 241 -4.92 15.77 -16.94
C PRO A 241 -4.26 16.79 -17.88
N SER A 242 -2.95 16.66 -18.04
CA SER A 242 -2.14 17.43 -18.99
C SER A 242 -1.48 16.48 -20.00
N SER A 243 -1.39 16.89 -21.27
CA SER A 243 -0.72 16.10 -22.32
C SER A 243 0.74 15.85 -22.02
N SER A 244 1.41 16.83 -21.41
CA SER A 244 2.83 16.75 -21.04
C SER A 244 3.12 15.70 -19.95
N THR A 245 2.14 15.38 -19.10
CA THR A 245 2.35 14.51 -17.94
C THR A 245 1.58 13.20 -18.05
N LEU A 246 0.74 13.00 -19.08
CA LEU A 246 -0.15 11.83 -19.16
C LEU A 246 0.63 10.51 -19.14
N TRP A 247 1.80 10.44 -19.77
CA TRP A 247 2.61 9.22 -19.76
C TRP A 247 3.13 8.88 -18.36
N GLU A 248 3.44 9.88 -17.55
CA GLU A 248 3.86 9.72 -16.16
C GLU A 248 2.70 9.38 -15.23
N THR A 249 1.51 9.96 -15.50
CA THR A 249 0.30 9.73 -14.71
C THR A 249 -0.56 8.58 -15.24
N TYR A 250 -0.18 7.92 -16.34
CA TYR A 250 -0.99 6.91 -17.03
C TYR A 250 -1.55 5.85 -16.07
N GLY A 251 -0.68 5.31 -15.19
CA GLY A 251 -1.09 4.33 -14.19
C GLY A 251 -2.11 4.87 -13.19
N VAL A 252 -2.03 6.16 -12.84
CA VAL A 252 -3.01 6.85 -11.99
C VAL A 252 -4.32 6.98 -12.75
N GLU A 253 -4.33 7.55 -13.96
CA GLU A 253 -5.54 7.77 -14.76
C GLU A 253 -6.33 6.46 -14.96
N MET A 254 -5.62 5.37 -15.24
CA MET A 254 -6.21 4.03 -15.38
C MET A 254 -6.89 3.56 -14.09
N GLN A 255 -6.27 3.76 -12.92
CA GLN A 255 -6.86 3.37 -11.65
C GLN A 255 -8.04 4.27 -11.26
N VAL A 256 -7.95 5.57 -11.57
CA VAL A 256 -9.02 6.54 -11.33
C VAL A 256 -10.28 6.16 -12.11
N LEU A 257 -10.15 5.94 -13.42
CA LEU A 257 -11.29 5.56 -14.23
C LEU A 257 -11.86 4.19 -13.83
N ASN A 258 -11.01 3.22 -13.47
CA ASN A 258 -11.47 1.92 -12.96
C ASN A 258 -12.27 2.06 -11.66
N CYS A 259 -11.79 2.88 -10.72
CA CYS A 259 -12.50 3.17 -9.48
C CYS A 259 -13.85 3.84 -9.75
N TYR A 260 -13.87 4.81 -10.68
CA TYR A 260 -15.10 5.50 -11.04
C TYR A 260 -16.11 4.58 -11.73
N LEU A 261 -15.66 3.76 -12.67
CA LEU A 261 -16.49 2.75 -13.34
C LEU A 261 -17.07 1.76 -12.33
N TYR A 262 -16.27 1.30 -11.37
CA TYR A 262 -16.73 0.44 -10.28
C TYR A 262 -17.88 1.09 -9.50
N LEU A 263 -17.72 2.35 -9.08
CA LEU A 263 -18.74 3.11 -8.35
C LEU A 263 -20.03 3.25 -9.18
N LEU A 264 -19.92 3.62 -10.46
CA LEU A 264 -21.07 3.73 -11.35
C LEU A 264 -21.82 2.40 -11.50
N ILE A 265 -21.10 1.28 -11.57
CA ILE A 265 -21.77 -0.03 -11.70
C ILE A 265 -22.41 -0.46 -10.37
N ARG A 266 -21.68 -0.33 -9.26
CA ARG A 266 -22.08 -0.88 -7.96
C ARG A 266 -23.17 -0.06 -7.28
N ASP A 267 -23.04 1.27 -7.27
CA ASP A 267 -23.91 2.16 -6.49
C ASP A 267 -25.16 2.63 -7.27
N LYS A 268 -25.56 1.84 -8.27
CA LYS A 268 -26.62 2.21 -9.21
C LYS A 268 -28.03 2.21 -8.63
N ALA A 269 -28.29 1.37 -7.63
CA ALA A 269 -29.64 1.14 -7.11
C ALA A 269 -30.02 2.11 -5.98
N LEU A 270 -29.05 2.43 -5.11
CA LEU A 270 -29.30 3.18 -3.88
C LEU A 270 -28.62 4.55 -3.84
N ASP A 271 -27.66 4.81 -4.74
CA ASP A 271 -26.87 6.06 -4.81
C ASP A 271 -26.34 6.51 -3.43
N GLN A 272 -25.82 5.56 -2.64
CA GLN A 272 -25.37 5.82 -1.27
C GLN A 272 -24.17 6.78 -1.21
N THR A 273 -23.32 6.71 -2.23
CA THR A 273 -22.14 7.57 -2.38
C THR A 273 -22.46 8.91 -3.01
N GLY A 274 -23.65 9.10 -3.59
CA GLY A 274 -24.03 10.30 -4.33
C GLY A 274 -23.30 10.49 -5.66
N VAL A 275 -22.63 9.45 -6.15
CA VAL A 275 -21.92 9.47 -7.43
C VAL A 275 -22.87 9.73 -8.59
N TRP A 276 -24.14 9.37 -8.46
CA TRP A 276 -25.16 9.67 -9.45
C TRP A 276 -25.80 11.05 -9.27
N GLY A 277 -25.36 11.90 -8.34
CA GLY A 277 -25.80 13.28 -8.28
C GLY A 277 -25.45 14.05 -9.56
N ASP A 278 -26.41 14.74 -10.19
CA ASP A 278 -26.16 15.45 -11.47
C ASP A 278 -25.02 16.47 -11.35
N LYS A 279 -24.93 17.18 -10.21
CA LYS A 279 -23.83 18.09 -9.91
C LYS A 279 -22.47 17.39 -9.89
N ILE A 280 -22.38 16.20 -9.29
CA ILE A 280 -21.13 15.44 -9.20
C ILE A 280 -20.72 14.93 -10.58
N ILE A 281 -21.67 14.38 -11.35
CA ILE A 281 -21.44 13.95 -12.73
C ILE A 281 -20.92 15.11 -13.57
N ASP A 282 -21.56 16.27 -13.51
CA ASP A 282 -21.12 17.45 -14.27
C ASP A 282 -19.71 17.89 -13.84
N VAL A 283 -19.44 17.95 -12.54
CA VAL A 283 -18.11 18.30 -12.01
C VAL A 283 -17.05 17.33 -12.52
N VAL A 284 -17.26 16.01 -12.39
CA VAL A 284 -16.30 15.00 -12.87
C VAL A 284 -16.13 15.07 -14.39
N LYS A 285 -17.24 15.26 -15.12
CA LYS A 285 -17.21 15.36 -16.57
C LYS A 285 -16.38 16.55 -17.06
N TYR A 286 -16.65 17.75 -16.54
CA TYR A 286 -15.98 18.97 -16.98
C TYR A 286 -14.56 19.12 -16.43
N THR A 287 -14.30 18.61 -15.23
CA THR A 287 -12.98 18.73 -14.57
C THR A 287 -11.99 17.68 -15.08
N TYR A 288 -12.48 16.48 -15.42
CA TYR A 288 -11.63 15.32 -15.68
C TYR A 288 -11.92 14.62 -17.01
N LEU A 289 -13.14 14.12 -17.25
CA LEU A 289 -13.42 13.25 -18.40
C LEU A 289 -13.23 13.95 -19.76
N GLU A 290 -13.79 15.16 -19.94
CA GLU A 290 -13.63 15.92 -21.18
C GLU A 290 -12.18 16.39 -21.43
N PRO A 291 -11.46 16.93 -20.42
CA PRO A 291 -10.03 17.18 -20.55
C PRO A 291 -9.21 15.93 -20.89
N LEU A 292 -9.53 14.78 -20.29
CA LEU A 292 -8.84 13.52 -20.58
C LEU A 292 -9.05 13.09 -22.03
N GLU A 293 -10.29 13.13 -22.51
CA GLU A 293 -10.62 12.80 -23.91
C GLU A 293 -9.86 13.70 -24.90
N LYS A 294 -9.81 15.01 -24.64
CA LYS A 294 -9.04 15.97 -25.46
C LYS A 294 -7.54 15.66 -25.43
N THR A 295 -7.03 15.26 -24.28
CA THR A 295 -5.61 14.93 -24.09
C THR A 295 -5.24 13.67 -24.87
N ILE A 296 -6.05 12.61 -24.77
CA ILE A 296 -5.88 11.36 -25.52
C ILE A 296 -5.88 11.65 -27.03
N LYS A 297 -6.86 12.41 -27.54
CA LYS A 297 -6.93 12.77 -28.97
C LYS A 297 -5.73 13.56 -29.45
N THR A 298 -5.19 14.44 -28.61
CA THR A 298 -3.98 15.21 -28.93
C THR A 298 -2.76 14.28 -29.03
N LEU A 299 -2.57 13.39 -28.05
CA LEU A 299 -1.46 12.45 -28.03
C LEU A 299 -1.56 11.39 -29.15
N GLU A 300 -2.77 10.91 -29.47
CA GLU A 300 -2.99 10.01 -30.62
C GLU A 300 -2.50 10.65 -31.93
N LYS A 301 -2.76 11.95 -32.13
CA LYS A 301 -2.28 12.70 -33.30
C LYS A 301 -0.76 12.86 -33.30
N GLU A 302 -0.17 13.18 -32.14
CA GLU A 302 1.28 13.32 -31.99
C GLU A 302 2.01 12.00 -32.28
N VAL A 303 1.54 10.90 -31.68
CA VAL A 303 2.10 9.55 -31.90
C VAL A 303 1.94 9.12 -33.36
N SER A 304 0.78 9.38 -33.97
CA SER A 304 0.54 9.05 -35.38
C SER A 304 1.41 9.86 -36.34
N GLY A 305 1.56 11.16 -36.08
CA GLY A 305 2.28 12.12 -36.92
C GLY A 305 3.79 12.16 -36.73
N ALA A 306 4.34 11.56 -35.67
CA ALA A 306 5.79 11.53 -35.43
C ALA A 306 6.51 10.52 -36.35
N PRO A 307 7.39 10.97 -37.27
CA PRO A 307 8.12 10.08 -38.18
C PRO A 307 9.37 9.44 -37.54
N ASN A 308 9.79 9.90 -36.35
CA ASN A 308 11.06 9.53 -35.71
C ASN A 308 10.93 8.67 -34.44
N ILE A 309 9.73 8.18 -34.09
CA ILE A 309 9.56 7.28 -32.95
C ILE A 309 9.84 5.84 -33.41
N ASP A 310 10.65 5.11 -32.63
CA ASP A 310 10.88 3.68 -32.85
C ASP A 310 9.55 2.92 -32.93
N SER A 311 9.45 1.99 -33.89
CA SER A 311 8.20 1.30 -34.23
C SER A 311 7.59 0.57 -33.02
N GLU A 312 8.43 -0.03 -32.16
CA GLU A 312 8.01 -0.72 -30.95
C GLU A 312 7.46 0.25 -29.89
N MET A 313 8.12 1.38 -29.68
CA MET A 313 7.67 2.40 -28.73
C MET A 313 6.36 3.05 -29.18
N LYS A 314 6.21 3.31 -30.48
CA LYS A 314 4.97 3.80 -31.09
C LYS A 314 3.82 2.82 -30.90
N GLN A 315 4.07 1.52 -31.08
CA GLN A 315 3.07 0.47 -30.86
C GLN A 315 2.65 0.39 -29.39
N SER A 316 3.60 0.41 -28.45
CA SER A 316 3.31 0.40 -27.00
C SER A 316 2.46 1.61 -26.58
N GLN A 317 2.83 2.81 -27.01
CA GLN A 317 2.08 4.05 -26.72
C GLN A 317 0.67 4.02 -27.31
N THR A 318 0.53 3.52 -28.54
CA THR A 318 -0.79 3.38 -29.19
C THR A 318 -1.68 2.39 -28.44
N MET A 319 -1.12 1.26 -27.96
CA MET A 319 -1.85 0.29 -27.16
C MET A 319 -2.27 0.86 -25.80
N GLN A 320 -1.40 1.62 -25.14
CA GLN A 320 -1.72 2.26 -23.86
C GLN A 320 -2.87 3.26 -24.00
N LEU A 321 -2.83 4.12 -25.03
CA LEU A 321 -3.89 5.09 -25.31
C LEU A 321 -5.21 4.41 -25.68
N SER A 322 -5.17 3.33 -26.47
CA SER A 322 -6.40 2.60 -26.83
C SER A 322 -7.06 1.94 -25.62
N LEU A 323 -6.28 1.38 -24.69
CA LEU A 323 -6.80 0.84 -23.44
C LEU A 323 -7.46 1.93 -22.57
N LEU A 324 -6.80 3.08 -22.43
CA LEU A 324 -7.34 4.20 -21.66
C LEU A 324 -8.63 4.73 -22.27
N ARG A 325 -8.67 4.83 -23.60
CA ARG A 325 -9.84 5.26 -24.36
C ARG A 325 -11.01 4.30 -24.22
N ASN A 326 -10.78 2.99 -24.39
CA ASN A 326 -11.82 1.98 -24.22
C ASN A 326 -12.48 2.06 -22.84
N LEU A 327 -11.67 2.33 -21.81
CA LEU A 327 -12.15 2.43 -20.44
C LEU A 327 -12.92 3.74 -20.19
N LEU A 328 -12.46 4.85 -20.78
CA LEU A 328 -13.19 6.12 -20.81
C LEU A 328 -14.56 5.97 -21.52
N ASP A 329 -14.59 5.26 -22.65
CA ASP A 329 -15.81 5.01 -23.41
C ASP A 329 -16.81 4.18 -22.57
N GLN A 330 -16.35 3.14 -21.85
CA GLN A 330 -17.19 2.39 -20.91
C GLN A 330 -17.79 3.26 -19.81
N VAL A 331 -17.01 4.19 -19.25
CA VAL A 331 -17.51 5.16 -18.25
C VAL A 331 -18.61 6.04 -18.88
N ASN A 332 -18.36 6.59 -20.06
CA ASN A 332 -19.32 7.43 -20.76
C ASN A 332 -20.61 6.67 -21.11
N GLU A 333 -20.52 5.39 -21.51
CA GLU A 333 -21.69 4.54 -21.76
C GLU A 333 -22.56 4.38 -20.51
N GLN A 334 -21.96 4.20 -19.32
CA GLN A 334 -22.72 4.11 -18.07
C GLN A 334 -23.43 5.42 -17.74
N LEU A 335 -22.80 6.56 -18.00
CA LEU A 335 -23.39 7.88 -17.80
C LEU A 335 -24.56 8.15 -18.77
N VAL A 336 -24.44 7.75 -20.04
CA VAL A 336 -25.52 7.90 -21.03
C VAL A 336 -26.75 7.05 -20.66
N ARG A 337 -26.53 5.79 -20.22
CA ARG A 337 -27.61 4.88 -19.77
C ARG A 337 -28.43 5.40 -18.58
N LYS A 338 -27.93 6.40 -17.85
CA LYS A 338 -28.69 7.11 -16.81
C LYS A 338 -29.62 8.15 -17.42
N LYS A 339 -29.09 8.95 -18.37
CA LYS A 339 -29.83 10.03 -19.03
C LYS A 339 -31.05 9.52 -19.80
N ASP A 340 -30.96 8.33 -20.38
CA ASP A 340 -32.07 7.67 -21.08
C ASP A 340 -33.13 7.06 -20.15
N ARG A 341 -32.85 6.95 -18.84
CA ARG A 341 -33.81 6.46 -17.83
C ARG A 341 -34.55 7.57 -17.08
N CYS A 342 -33.99 8.78 -17.07
CA CYS A 342 -34.61 9.95 -16.43
C CYS A 342 -35.43 10.80 -17.42
N ARG A 343 -35.47 10.42 -18.70
CA ARG A 343 -36.41 10.94 -19.70
C ARG A 343 -37.57 9.97 -19.84
#